data_AF-A0A6J3LXM3-F1
#
_entry.id   AF-A0A6J3LXM3-F1
#
_cell.length_a   1.000
_cell.length_b   1.000
_cell.length_c   1.000
_cell.angle_alpha   90.00
_cell.angle_beta   90.00
_cell.angle_gamma   90.00
#
_symmetry.space_group_name_H-M   'P 1'
#
loop_
_entity.id
_entity.type
_entity.pdbx_description
1 polymer ?
#
loop_
_entity_poly.entity_id
_entity_poly.type
_entity_poly.pdbx_seq_one_letter_code
_entity_poly.pdbx_strand_id
1 'polypeptide(L)'
;MVGSDPVAKDRWNAQAYDAAASFVPKLTSAILAELDVQHDDHILDIGCGDGQLTAQIAQTASSGRVLGIDSSPSFIDTAAKSFSAPNCTYVLHDARALDACSDAMTGSWDKVFSNAALHWILRDPTTRSAFFPNVYRALKPGGKLVFEMGGFGCIREVHASMISSLVHAGLSSSEVQASSPWFFPSAEAMQKYLSDAGFRVKQCHLVYRPTELTPANEAGTGGLEGWVRLMCAEFLQAAPRGKRDQVVKEVCDILGPVITKEDGTLWLNYVRLRAVAIKE
;
A
#
# COMPACT_ATOMS: atom_id res chain seq x y z
N MET A 1 -24.75 4.60 -25.04
CA MET A 1 -23.28 4.68 -25.11
C MET A 1 -22.80 5.24 -23.79
N VAL A 2 -22.42 4.38 -22.87
CA VAL A 2 -21.89 4.78 -21.55
C VAL A 2 -20.39 4.95 -21.75
N GLY A 3 -19.90 6.18 -21.55
CA GLY A 3 -18.50 6.53 -21.69
C GLY A 3 -17.67 5.80 -20.65
N SER A 4 -16.59 5.17 -21.11
CA SER A 4 -15.53 4.64 -20.26
C SER A 4 -14.88 5.79 -19.49
N ASP A 5 -14.89 5.71 -18.16
CA ASP A 5 -14.04 6.56 -17.31
C ASP A 5 -12.58 6.45 -17.75
N PRO A 6 -11.82 7.55 -17.76
CA PRO A 6 -10.41 7.51 -18.11
C PRO A 6 -9.67 6.69 -17.05
N VAL A 7 -9.02 5.60 -17.49
CA VAL A 7 -8.04 4.84 -16.70
C VAL A 7 -7.14 5.83 -15.98
N ALA A 8 -7.14 5.78 -14.64
CA ALA A 8 -6.22 6.57 -13.84
C ALA A 8 -4.80 6.37 -14.38
N LYS A 9 -4.11 7.44 -14.79
CA LYS A 9 -2.75 7.36 -15.33
C LYS A 9 -1.88 6.56 -14.36
N ASP A 10 -1.28 5.47 -14.85
CA ASP A 10 -0.31 4.66 -14.10
C ASP A 10 0.88 5.54 -13.72
N ARG A 11 1.15 5.66 -12.42
CA ARG A 11 2.22 6.49 -11.84
C ARG A 11 3.30 5.65 -11.19
N TRP A 12 3.02 4.36 -11.01
CA TRP A 12 3.98 3.43 -10.47
C TRP A 12 4.92 3.04 -11.60
N ASN A 13 6.21 3.05 -11.30
CA ASN A 13 7.25 2.51 -12.17
C ASN A 13 8.07 1.60 -11.28
N ALA A 14 8.14 0.31 -11.61
CA ALA A 14 8.85 -0.69 -10.81
C ALA A 14 10.31 -0.28 -10.52
N GLN A 15 11.02 0.30 -11.50
CA GLN A 15 12.40 0.76 -11.29
C GLN A 15 12.49 1.95 -10.33
N ALA A 16 11.53 2.88 -10.38
CA ALA A 16 11.48 4.01 -9.45
C ALA A 16 11.05 3.56 -8.05
N TYR A 17 10.14 2.58 -7.96
CA TYR A 17 9.71 1.99 -6.70
C TYR A 17 10.84 1.22 -6.03
N ASP A 18 11.57 0.38 -6.75
CA ASP A 18 12.76 -0.30 -6.24
C ASP A 18 13.81 0.70 -5.76
N ALA A 19 14.06 1.75 -6.55
CA ALA A 19 15.02 2.78 -6.20
C ALA A 19 14.60 3.60 -4.97
N ALA A 20 13.30 3.77 -4.69
CA ALA A 20 12.80 4.59 -3.58
C ALA A 20 12.36 3.77 -2.35
N ALA A 21 12.09 2.48 -2.51
CA ALA A 21 11.42 1.63 -1.52
C ALA A 21 11.95 0.19 -1.43
N SER A 22 13.19 -0.08 -1.88
CA SER A 22 13.86 -1.41 -1.83
C SER A 22 13.94 -2.07 -0.43
N PHE A 23 13.56 -1.38 0.64
CA PHE A 23 13.51 -1.94 2.00
C PHE A 23 12.29 -2.83 2.27
N VAL A 24 11.23 -2.75 1.45
CA VAL A 24 9.98 -3.52 1.68
C VAL A 24 10.22 -5.03 1.85
N PRO A 25 11.09 -5.72 1.08
CA PRO A 25 11.24 -7.17 1.16
C PRO A 25 11.99 -7.71 2.39
N LYS A 26 12.87 -6.93 3.03
CA LYS A 26 13.56 -7.35 4.28
C LYS A 26 12.69 -7.22 5.52
N LEU A 27 11.63 -6.40 5.44
CA LEU A 27 10.77 -6.03 6.55
C LEU A 27 9.43 -6.81 6.56
N THR A 28 9.19 -7.68 5.57
CA THR A 28 7.96 -8.46 5.38
C THR A 28 7.98 -9.84 6.04
N SER A 29 9.11 -10.30 6.56
CA SER A 29 9.23 -11.61 7.22
C SER A 29 8.22 -11.79 8.36
N ALA A 30 7.98 -10.74 9.15
CA ALA A 30 7.04 -10.77 10.26
C ALA A 30 5.58 -10.91 9.80
N ILE A 31 5.17 -10.26 8.70
CA ILE A 31 3.79 -10.39 8.22
C ILE A 31 3.57 -11.72 7.49
N LEU A 32 4.60 -12.25 6.82
CA LEU A 32 4.55 -13.59 6.22
C LEU A 32 4.47 -14.69 7.29
N ALA A 33 5.15 -14.52 8.43
CA ALA A 33 5.01 -15.42 9.58
C ALA A 33 3.58 -15.42 10.15
N GLU A 34 2.92 -14.26 10.21
CA GLU A 34 1.51 -14.15 10.62
C GLU A 34 0.53 -14.70 9.58
N LEU A 35 0.90 -14.60 8.29
CA LEU A 35 0.14 -15.22 7.20
C LEU A 35 0.14 -16.75 7.34
N ASP A 36 1.24 -17.35 7.81
CA ASP A 36 1.34 -18.79 8.12
C ASP A 36 0.91 -19.64 6.90
N VAL A 37 1.62 -19.41 5.79
CA VAL A 37 1.35 -20.04 4.49
C VAL A 37 1.61 -21.54 4.58
N GLN A 38 0.59 -22.32 4.22
CA GLN A 38 0.62 -23.76 4.09
C GLN A 38 0.77 -24.14 2.61
N HIS A 39 1.32 -25.32 2.38
CA HIS A 39 1.60 -25.82 1.02
C HIS A 39 0.37 -25.93 0.11
N ASP A 40 -0.82 -26.10 0.67
CA ASP A 40 -2.10 -26.32 -0.01
C ASP A 40 -3.02 -25.10 0.03
N ASP A 41 -2.55 -23.96 0.54
CA ASP A 41 -3.38 -22.75 0.63
C ASP A 41 -3.76 -22.18 -0.73
N HIS A 42 -5.01 -21.74 -0.84
CA HIS A 42 -5.42 -20.78 -1.85
C HIS A 42 -5.34 -19.37 -1.28
N ILE A 43 -4.50 -18.52 -1.88
CA ILE A 43 -4.21 -17.16 -1.38
C ILE A 43 -4.51 -16.09 -2.43
N LEU A 44 -5.29 -15.08 -2.04
CA LEU A 44 -5.47 -13.84 -2.79
C LEU A 44 -4.56 -12.75 -2.20
N ASP A 45 -3.66 -12.19 -3.01
CA ASP A 45 -2.78 -11.08 -2.64
C ASP A 45 -3.29 -9.78 -3.28
N ILE A 46 -3.83 -8.87 -2.45
CA ILE A 46 -4.43 -7.61 -2.87
C ILE A 46 -3.40 -6.48 -2.80
N GLY A 47 -3.13 -5.86 -3.95
CA GLY A 47 -2.06 -4.89 -4.11
C GLY A 47 -0.70 -5.59 -4.17
N CYS A 48 -0.58 -6.56 -5.08
CA CYS A 48 0.60 -7.44 -5.17
C CYS A 48 1.87 -6.73 -5.65
N GLY A 49 1.76 -5.50 -6.18
CA GLY A 49 2.88 -4.75 -6.72
C GLY A 49 3.61 -5.53 -7.82
N ASP A 50 4.94 -5.46 -7.80
CA ASP A 50 5.83 -6.14 -8.74
C ASP A 50 5.88 -7.67 -8.59
N GLY A 51 5.09 -8.24 -7.67
CA GLY A 51 4.90 -9.68 -7.49
C GLY A 51 5.95 -10.36 -6.61
N GLN A 52 6.94 -9.65 -6.05
CA GLN A 52 8.02 -10.30 -5.32
C GLN A 52 7.53 -11.09 -4.09
N LEU A 53 6.62 -10.53 -3.30
CA LEU A 53 6.05 -11.23 -2.14
C LEU A 53 5.08 -12.33 -2.57
N THR A 54 4.27 -12.08 -3.60
CA THR A 54 3.34 -13.07 -4.16
C THR A 54 4.10 -14.31 -4.63
N ALA A 55 5.27 -14.13 -5.25
CA ALA A 55 6.15 -15.22 -5.66
C ALA A 55 6.68 -16.04 -4.47
N GLN A 56 7.07 -15.37 -3.38
CA GLN A 56 7.52 -16.06 -2.15
C GLN A 56 6.38 -16.86 -1.51
N ILE A 57 5.17 -16.30 -1.50
CA ILE A 57 3.96 -16.98 -1.03
C ILE A 57 3.68 -18.20 -1.91
N ALA A 58 3.73 -18.06 -3.24
CA ALA A 58 3.50 -19.14 -4.19
C ALA A 58 4.53 -20.27 -4.11
N GLN A 59 5.79 -19.96 -3.81
CA GLN A 59 6.81 -20.97 -3.55
C GLN A 59 6.46 -21.84 -2.33
N THR A 60 5.88 -21.24 -1.29
CA THR A 60 5.46 -21.96 -0.08
C THR A 60 4.16 -22.73 -0.34
N ALA A 61 3.15 -22.10 -0.94
CA ALA A 61 1.85 -22.68 -1.33
C ALA A 61 1.95 -23.55 -2.61
N SER A 62 2.94 -24.44 -2.65
CA SER A 62 3.35 -25.20 -3.83
C SER A 62 2.28 -26.10 -4.46
N SER A 63 1.32 -26.58 -3.67
CA SER A 63 0.17 -27.41 -4.10
C SER A 63 -1.14 -26.62 -4.15
N GLY A 64 -1.11 -25.36 -3.71
CA GLY A 64 -2.26 -24.46 -3.68
C GLY A 64 -2.33 -23.57 -4.92
N ARG A 65 -2.92 -22.39 -4.75
CA ARG A 65 -3.09 -21.38 -5.81
C ARG A 65 -2.91 -19.98 -5.23
N VAL A 66 -2.13 -19.14 -5.91
CA VAL A 66 -1.95 -17.73 -5.55
C VAL A 66 -2.44 -16.83 -6.69
N LEU A 67 -3.28 -15.85 -6.35
CA LEU A 67 -3.70 -14.79 -7.26
C LEU A 67 -3.24 -13.44 -6.72
N GLY A 68 -2.35 -12.77 -7.44
CA GLY A 68 -1.99 -11.38 -7.19
C GLY A 68 -2.88 -10.44 -8.01
N ILE A 69 -3.42 -9.40 -7.37
CA ILE A 69 -4.12 -8.31 -8.09
C ILE A 69 -3.47 -6.97 -7.78
N ASP A 70 -3.33 -6.12 -8.79
CA ASP A 70 -2.85 -4.74 -8.63
C ASP A 70 -3.49 -3.82 -9.68
N SER A 71 -3.60 -2.54 -9.36
CA SER A 71 -4.17 -1.51 -10.25
C SER A 71 -3.17 -0.95 -11.27
N SER A 72 -1.88 -1.21 -11.10
CA SER A 72 -0.82 -0.70 -12.00
C SER A 72 -0.48 -1.71 -13.10
N PRO A 73 -0.71 -1.35 -14.38
CA PRO A 73 -0.25 -2.15 -15.51
C PRO A 73 1.25 -2.46 -15.47
N SER A 74 2.09 -1.48 -15.11
CA SER A 74 3.55 -1.68 -15.07
C SER A 74 3.99 -2.69 -14.01
N PHE A 75 3.31 -2.74 -12.85
CA PHE A 75 3.56 -3.73 -11.82
C PHE A 75 3.12 -5.13 -12.25
N ILE A 76 1.92 -5.26 -12.82
CA ILE A 76 1.43 -6.56 -13.31
C ILE A 76 2.32 -7.10 -14.43
N ASP A 77 2.75 -6.24 -15.35
CA ASP A 77 3.70 -6.62 -16.40
C ASP A 77 5.02 -7.14 -15.82
N THR A 78 5.56 -6.46 -14.81
CA THR A 78 6.78 -6.87 -14.12
C THR A 78 6.57 -8.20 -13.40
N ALA A 79 5.49 -8.34 -12.64
CA ALA A 79 5.16 -9.54 -11.89
C ALA A 79 5.02 -10.77 -12.80
N ALA A 80 4.28 -10.63 -13.91
CA ALA A 80 4.07 -11.70 -14.88
C ALA A 80 5.36 -12.11 -15.61
N LYS A 81 6.27 -11.17 -15.88
CA LYS A 81 7.56 -11.45 -16.55
C LYS A 81 8.60 -12.05 -15.61
N SER A 82 8.69 -11.54 -14.39
CA SER A 82 9.76 -11.87 -13.44
C SER A 82 9.42 -13.07 -12.55
N PHE A 83 8.13 -13.31 -12.28
CA PHE A 83 7.67 -14.25 -11.26
C PHE A 83 6.56 -15.19 -11.74
N SER A 84 6.65 -15.65 -12.99
CA SER A 84 5.73 -16.66 -13.53
C SER A 84 5.93 -18.03 -12.86
N ALA A 85 4.85 -18.64 -12.39
CA ALA A 85 4.83 -19.98 -11.80
C ALA A 85 3.51 -20.70 -12.10
N PRO A 86 3.47 -22.05 -12.16
CA PRO A 86 2.25 -22.80 -12.50
C PRO A 86 1.05 -22.55 -11.55
N ASN A 87 1.33 -22.24 -10.29
CA ASN A 87 0.34 -22.00 -9.24
C ASN A 87 0.11 -20.51 -8.95
N CYS A 88 0.70 -19.59 -9.73
CA CYS A 88 0.61 -18.15 -9.48
C CYS A 88 0.07 -17.41 -10.72
N THR A 89 -0.87 -16.50 -10.52
CA THR A 89 -1.42 -15.65 -11.59
C THR A 89 -1.46 -14.20 -11.12
N TYR A 90 -1.23 -13.26 -12.03
CA TYR A 90 -1.31 -11.82 -11.76
C TYR A 90 -2.39 -11.20 -12.66
N VAL A 91 -3.27 -10.39 -12.07
CA VAL A 91 -4.38 -9.75 -12.78
C VAL A 91 -4.39 -8.25 -12.51
N LEU A 92 -4.50 -7.47 -13.59
CA LEU A 92 -4.73 -6.03 -13.52
C LEU A 92 -6.16 -5.75 -13.04
N HIS A 93 -6.30 -5.28 -11.81
CA HIS A 93 -7.60 -4.95 -11.21
C HIS A 93 -7.48 -3.88 -10.13
N ASP A 94 -8.39 -2.88 -10.15
CA ASP A 94 -8.49 -1.91 -9.05
C ASP A 94 -9.29 -2.51 -7.88
N ALA A 95 -8.59 -2.80 -6.79
CA ALA A 95 -9.16 -3.37 -5.57
C ALA A 95 -10.20 -2.46 -4.87
N ARG A 96 -10.35 -1.18 -5.29
CA ARG A 96 -11.49 -0.34 -4.87
C ARG A 96 -12.83 -0.92 -5.31
N ALA A 97 -12.86 -1.65 -6.42
CA ALA A 97 -14.01 -2.37 -6.96
C ALA A 97 -13.75 -3.89 -6.90
N LEU A 98 -13.33 -4.41 -5.74
CA LEU A 98 -12.95 -5.81 -5.56
C LEU A 98 -14.06 -6.79 -5.98
N ASP A 99 -15.32 -6.43 -5.76
CA ASP A 99 -16.50 -7.23 -6.14
C ASP A 99 -16.65 -7.44 -7.65
N ALA A 100 -16.04 -6.58 -8.47
CA ALA A 100 -16.01 -6.72 -9.92
C ALA A 100 -14.91 -7.68 -10.42
N CYS A 101 -14.01 -8.16 -9.55
CA CYS A 101 -12.97 -9.13 -9.93
C CYS A 101 -13.51 -10.55 -9.77
N SER A 102 -13.99 -11.16 -10.85
CA SER A 102 -14.55 -12.52 -10.79
C SER A 102 -13.55 -13.56 -10.27
N ASP A 103 -12.27 -13.42 -10.60
CA ASP A 103 -11.22 -14.34 -10.16
C ASP A 103 -10.92 -14.22 -8.66
N ALA A 104 -11.09 -13.03 -8.08
CA ALA A 104 -10.93 -12.81 -6.64
C ALA A 104 -12.20 -13.17 -5.85
N MET A 105 -13.38 -13.03 -6.44
CA MET A 105 -14.67 -13.19 -5.76
C MET A 105 -15.24 -14.60 -5.82
N THR A 106 -14.40 -15.61 -5.59
CA THR A 106 -14.75 -17.03 -5.70
C THR A 106 -15.35 -17.61 -4.41
N GLY A 107 -15.14 -16.97 -3.26
CA GLY A 107 -15.52 -17.53 -1.95
C GLY A 107 -14.65 -18.73 -1.53
N SER A 108 -13.51 -18.93 -2.19
CA SER A 108 -12.69 -20.15 -2.08
C SER A 108 -11.26 -19.91 -1.58
N TRP A 109 -10.96 -18.70 -1.07
CA TRP A 109 -9.64 -18.38 -0.52
C TRP A 109 -9.50 -18.86 0.92
N ASP A 110 -8.43 -19.58 1.22
CA ASP A 110 -8.04 -19.92 2.60
C ASP A 110 -7.49 -18.67 3.29
N LYS A 111 -6.76 -17.84 2.54
CA LYS A 111 -6.18 -16.60 3.04
C LYS A 111 -6.32 -15.45 2.03
N VAL A 112 -6.59 -14.26 2.52
CA VAL A 112 -6.46 -13.00 1.79
C VAL A 112 -5.35 -12.20 2.45
N PHE A 113 -4.39 -11.78 1.63
CA PHE A 113 -3.20 -11.06 2.04
C PHE A 113 -3.17 -9.66 1.42
N SER A 114 -2.60 -8.69 2.12
CA SER A 114 -2.23 -7.40 1.52
C SER A 114 -1.10 -6.76 2.31
N ASN A 115 -0.06 -6.30 1.64
CA ASN A 115 1.04 -5.61 2.28
C ASN A 115 1.33 -4.27 1.61
N ALA A 116 1.39 -3.21 2.41
CA ALA A 116 1.69 -1.85 1.98
C ALA A 116 0.79 -1.26 0.86
N ALA A 117 -0.42 -1.79 0.65
CA ALA A 117 -1.36 -1.29 -0.36
C ALA A 117 -2.63 -0.63 0.23
N LEU A 118 -3.20 -1.18 1.31
CA LEU A 118 -4.54 -0.78 1.75
C LEU A 118 -4.68 0.70 2.16
N HIS A 119 -3.60 1.40 2.51
CA HIS A 119 -3.66 2.82 2.86
C HIS A 119 -3.93 3.72 1.65
N TRP A 120 -3.71 3.23 0.43
CA TRP A 120 -4.11 3.87 -0.81
C TRP A 120 -5.55 3.50 -1.18
N ILE A 121 -5.84 2.20 -1.16
CA ILE A 121 -7.14 1.63 -1.57
C ILE A 121 -8.27 2.15 -0.68
N LEU A 122 -8.04 2.23 0.63
CA LEU A 122 -9.04 2.59 1.64
C LEU A 122 -9.15 4.11 1.85
N ARG A 123 -8.55 4.94 0.99
CA ARG A 123 -8.62 6.40 1.14
C ARG A 123 -10.05 6.91 1.10
N ASP A 124 -10.83 6.40 0.16
CA ASP A 124 -12.22 6.79 -0.03
C ASP A 124 -13.13 6.13 1.04
N PRO A 125 -13.97 6.89 1.76
CA PRO A 125 -14.91 6.33 2.73
C PRO A 125 -15.89 5.31 2.13
N THR A 126 -16.32 5.48 0.88
CA THR A 126 -17.28 4.55 0.27
C THR A 126 -16.62 3.22 -0.05
N THR A 127 -15.39 3.23 -0.58
CA THR A 127 -14.57 2.02 -0.75
C THR A 127 -14.39 1.27 0.57
N ARG A 128 -14.07 1.97 1.67
CA ARG A 128 -13.89 1.35 3.00
C ARG A 128 -15.10 0.55 3.47
N SER A 129 -16.29 1.07 3.21
CA SER A 129 -17.53 0.44 3.66
C SER A 129 -17.82 -0.88 2.94
N ALA A 130 -17.38 -1.03 1.69
CA ALA A 130 -17.60 -2.22 0.87
C ALA A 130 -16.42 -3.21 0.88
N PHE A 131 -15.19 -2.71 1.07
CA PHE A 131 -13.97 -3.51 0.90
C PHE A 131 -13.91 -4.71 1.84
N PHE A 132 -14.05 -4.51 3.16
CA PHE A 132 -13.97 -5.61 4.12
C PHE A 132 -15.11 -6.63 3.99
N PRO A 133 -16.38 -6.23 3.77
CA PRO A 133 -17.44 -7.19 3.42
C PRO A 133 -17.15 -8.01 2.15
N ASN A 134 -16.54 -7.41 1.14
CA ASN A 134 -16.14 -8.13 -0.08
C ASN A 134 -15.01 -9.12 0.20
N VAL A 135 -13.99 -8.74 0.98
CA VAL A 135 -12.93 -9.66 1.44
C VAL A 135 -13.51 -10.80 2.28
N TYR A 136 -14.47 -10.52 3.16
CA TYR A 136 -15.19 -11.55 3.92
C TYR A 136 -15.90 -12.54 2.98
N ARG A 137 -16.56 -12.04 1.93
CA ARG A 137 -17.23 -12.89 0.93
C ARG A 137 -16.24 -13.72 0.12
N ALA A 138 -15.05 -13.20 -0.18
CA ALA A 138 -14.01 -13.89 -0.95
C ALA A 138 -13.39 -15.08 -0.19
N LEU A 139 -13.35 -15.02 1.15
CA LEU A 139 -12.79 -16.08 1.99
C LEU A 139 -13.73 -17.29 2.15
N LYS A 140 -13.15 -18.49 2.34
CA LYS A 140 -13.84 -19.67 2.90
C LYS A 140 -14.24 -19.42 4.36
N PRO A 141 -15.26 -20.13 4.90
CA PRO A 141 -15.44 -20.25 6.35
C PRO A 141 -14.14 -20.71 7.03
N GLY A 142 -13.74 -20.05 8.12
CA GLY A 142 -12.45 -20.27 8.79
C GLY A 142 -11.24 -19.60 8.12
N GLY A 143 -11.42 -18.97 6.95
CA GLY A 143 -10.35 -18.28 6.22
C GLY A 143 -9.82 -17.04 6.94
N LYS A 144 -8.57 -16.66 6.65
CA LYS A 144 -7.87 -15.56 7.32
C LYS A 144 -7.65 -14.36 6.39
N LEU A 145 -7.95 -13.16 6.86
CA LEU A 145 -7.43 -11.91 6.31
C LEU A 145 -6.18 -11.51 7.12
N VAL A 146 -5.05 -11.32 6.45
CA VAL A 146 -3.79 -10.86 7.05
C VAL A 146 -3.27 -9.67 6.26
N PHE A 147 -3.06 -8.53 6.91
CA PHE A 147 -2.52 -7.38 6.21
C PHE A 147 -1.65 -6.47 7.07
N GLU A 148 -0.82 -5.70 6.37
CA GLU A 148 -0.06 -4.60 6.94
C GLU A 148 -0.16 -3.33 6.07
N MET A 149 -0.45 -2.18 6.67
CA MET A 149 -0.59 -0.89 5.97
C MET A 149 0.01 0.25 6.79
N GLY A 150 0.04 1.48 6.26
CA GLY A 150 0.34 2.65 7.09
C GLY A 150 -0.75 2.84 8.15
N GLY A 151 -0.36 2.99 9.41
CA GLY A 151 -1.26 3.23 10.54
C GLY A 151 -1.18 4.67 11.05
N PHE A 152 -2.01 5.00 12.03
CA PHE A 152 -2.03 6.33 12.64
C PHE A 152 -0.61 6.74 13.12
N GLY A 153 -0.16 7.90 12.66
CA GLY A 153 1.19 8.40 12.96
C GLY A 153 2.27 8.02 11.94
N CYS A 154 1.94 7.23 10.92
CA CYS A 154 2.87 6.91 9.84
C CYS A 154 3.35 8.20 9.14
N ILE A 155 4.67 8.36 9.01
CA ILE A 155 5.34 9.45 8.27
C ILE A 155 4.78 10.84 8.64
N ARG A 156 4.47 11.07 9.92
CA ARG A 156 3.77 12.28 10.37
C ARG A 156 4.55 13.55 10.03
N GLU A 157 5.87 13.49 10.10
CA GLU A 157 6.78 14.55 9.67
C GLU A 157 6.59 14.92 8.20
N VAL A 158 6.48 13.92 7.31
CA VAL A 158 6.21 14.14 5.88
C VAL A 158 4.82 14.73 5.69
N HIS A 159 3.82 14.13 6.33
CA HIS A 159 2.43 14.57 6.15
C HIS A 159 2.25 16.03 6.61
N ALA A 160 2.82 16.40 7.76
CA ALA A 160 2.79 17.78 8.26
C ALA A 160 3.54 18.75 7.33
N SER A 161 4.71 18.35 6.82
CA SER A 161 5.51 19.18 5.90
C SER A 161 4.77 19.41 4.58
N MET A 162 4.21 18.35 3.98
CA MET A 162 3.40 18.44 2.76
C MET A 162 2.19 19.34 2.96
N ILE A 163 1.49 19.21 4.09
CA ILE A 163 0.33 20.05 4.40
C ILE A 163 0.75 21.51 4.50
N SER A 164 1.79 21.79 5.27
CA SER A 164 2.30 23.15 5.49
C SER A 164 2.72 23.81 4.17
N SER A 165 3.52 23.12 3.36
CA SER A 165 4.05 23.67 2.11
C SER A 165 2.94 23.88 1.06
N LEU A 166 1.90 23.04 1.02
CA LEU A 166 0.76 23.26 0.12
C LEU A 166 -0.13 24.43 0.58
N VAL A 167 -0.34 24.59 1.89
CA VAL A 167 -1.04 25.76 2.43
C VAL A 167 -0.26 27.04 2.13
N HIS A 168 1.06 27.02 2.33
CA HIS A 168 1.94 28.14 1.98
C HIS A 168 1.93 28.43 0.47
N ALA A 169 1.81 27.40 -0.37
CA ALA A 169 1.64 27.56 -1.81
C ALA A 169 0.28 28.17 -2.21
N GLY A 170 -0.69 28.23 -1.29
CA GLY A 170 -1.96 28.95 -1.46
C GLY A 170 -3.21 28.08 -1.44
N LEU A 171 -3.12 26.80 -1.05
CA LEU A 171 -4.30 25.95 -0.86
C LEU A 171 -4.94 26.21 0.51
N SER A 172 -6.26 26.07 0.58
CA SER A 172 -6.98 25.97 1.85
C SER A 172 -6.69 24.64 2.55
N SER A 173 -6.85 24.60 3.88
CA SER A 173 -6.69 23.37 4.66
C SER A 173 -7.59 22.23 4.18
N SER A 174 -8.80 22.55 3.70
CA SER A 174 -9.73 21.56 3.14
C SER A 174 -9.27 20.97 1.82
N GLU A 175 -8.69 21.78 0.92
CA GLU A 175 -8.16 21.30 -0.36
C GLU A 175 -6.96 20.38 -0.14
N VAL A 176 -6.06 20.77 0.78
CA VAL A 176 -4.91 19.95 1.16
C VAL A 176 -5.36 18.62 1.77
N GLN A 177 -6.31 18.63 2.70
CA GLN A 177 -6.84 17.41 3.30
C GLN A 177 -7.48 16.48 2.26
N ALA A 178 -8.21 17.04 1.30
CA ALA A 178 -8.80 16.28 0.20
C ALA A 178 -7.74 15.67 -0.73
N SER A 179 -6.61 16.36 -0.93
CA SER A 179 -5.50 15.88 -1.77
C SER A 179 -4.61 14.80 -1.15
N SER A 180 -4.74 14.56 0.15
CA SER A 180 -3.99 13.49 0.81
C SER A 180 -4.40 12.12 0.26
N PRO A 181 -3.47 11.31 -0.26
CA PRO A 181 -3.82 10.04 -0.88
C PRO A 181 -3.99 8.90 0.13
N TRP A 182 -3.69 9.15 1.41
CA TRP A 182 -3.55 8.09 2.40
C TRP A 182 -4.68 8.02 3.41
N PHE A 183 -5.05 6.80 3.77
CA PHE A 183 -5.80 6.50 4.97
C PHE A 183 -4.89 5.80 5.99
N PHE A 184 -4.60 6.51 7.08
CA PHE A 184 -3.77 6.03 8.21
C PHE A 184 -4.62 5.92 9.49
N PRO A 185 -5.40 4.83 9.65
CA PRO A 185 -6.31 4.65 10.79
C PRO A 185 -5.58 4.28 12.08
N SER A 186 -6.25 4.53 13.21
CA SER A 186 -5.87 3.91 14.47
C SER A 186 -6.21 2.42 14.48
N ALA A 187 -5.62 1.66 15.40
CA ALA A 187 -5.91 0.24 15.55
C ALA A 187 -7.39 0.00 15.93
N GLU A 188 -7.95 0.85 16.78
CA GLU A 188 -9.35 0.77 17.24
C GLU A 188 -10.33 0.99 16.08
N ALA A 189 -10.07 1.99 15.25
CA ALA A 189 -10.89 2.26 14.08
C ALA A 189 -10.86 1.07 13.09
N MET A 190 -9.67 0.51 12.84
CA MET A 190 -9.52 -0.64 11.95
C MET A 190 -10.17 -1.90 12.54
N GLN A 191 -10.01 -2.16 13.83
CA GLN A 191 -10.68 -3.26 14.53
C GLN A 191 -12.20 -3.16 14.34
N LYS A 192 -12.76 -1.95 14.46
CA LYS A 192 -14.19 -1.72 14.21
C LYS A 192 -14.58 -2.06 12.77
N TYR A 193 -13.84 -1.59 11.76
CA TYR A 193 -14.13 -1.91 10.35
C TYR A 193 -14.14 -3.42 10.08
N LEU A 194 -13.20 -4.15 10.68
CA LEU A 194 -13.12 -5.61 10.54
C LEU A 194 -14.30 -6.31 11.23
N SER A 195 -14.62 -5.93 12.47
CA SER A 195 -15.73 -6.51 13.21
C SER A 195 -17.09 -6.19 12.60
N ASP A 196 -17.30 -4.96 12.12
CA ASP A 196 -18.53 -4.56 11.41
C ASP A 196 -18.74 -5.38 10.12
N ALA A 197 -17.65 -5.81 9.48
CA ALA A 197 -17.70 -6.69 8.31
C ALA A 197 -17.90 -8.18 8.65
N GLY A 198 -18.01 -8.54 9.93
CA GLY A 198 -18.27 -9.90 10.41
C GLY A 198 -17.03 -10.68 10.83
N PHE A 199 -15.83 -10.12 10.75
CA PHE A 199 -14.62 -10.83 11.16
C PHE A 199 -14.48 -10.92 12.68
N ARG A 200 -14.00 -12.08 13.16
CA ARG A 200 -13.35 -12.14 14.47
C ARG A 200 -11.91 -11.63 14.35
N VAL A 201 -11.63 -10.49 14.97
CA VAL A 201 -10.29 -9.88 14.97
C VAL A 201 -9.40 -10.60 15.97
N LYS A 202 -8.38 -11.32 15.48
CA LYS A 202 -7.39 -12.01 16.32
C LYS A 202 -6.35 -11.01 16.85
N GLN A 203 -5.94 -10.07 16.01
CA GLN A 203 -5.02 -8.99 16.37
C GLN A 203 -5.23 -7.79 15.45
N CYS A 204 -5.04 -6.58 16.01
CA CYS A 204 -4.96 -5.33 15.27
C CYS A 204 -4.16 -4.35 16.12
N HIS A 205 -2.96 -3.97 15.68
CA HIS A 205 -2.06 -3.11 16.46
C HIS A 205 -1.15 -2.26 15.58
N LEU A 206 -0.60 -1.20 16.15
CA LEU A 206 0.39 -0.34 15.51
C LEU A 206 1.81 -0.82 15.85
N VAL A 207 2.70 -0.79 14.86
CA VAL A 207 4.12 -1.14 14.97
C VAL A 207 4.94 0.04 14.49
N TYR A 208 5.73 0.63 15.39
CA TYR A 208 6.71 1.64 15.00
C TYR A 208 7.87 0.96 14.25
N ARG A 209 8.18 1.45 13.06
CA ARG A 209 9.20 0.89 12.18
C ARG A 209 9.91 2.02 11.42
N PRO A 210 10.84 2.75 12.04
CA PRO A 210 11.63 3.73 11.32
C PRO A 210 12.42 3.03 10.21
N THR A 211 12.49 3.66 9.05
CA THR A 211 13.07 3.07 7.85
C THR A 211 14.05 4.04 7.21
N GLU A 212 15.25 3.54 6.93
CA GLU A 212 16.25 4.25 6.16
C GLU A 212 15.78 4.47 4.72
N LEU A 213 15.90 5.70 4.23
CA LEU A 213 15.69 6.01 2.82
C LEU A 213 16.84 5.47 1.99
N THR A 214 16.54 5.08 0.76
CA THR A 214 17.58 4.74 -0.20
C THR A 214 18.47 5.94 -0.48
N PRO A 215 19.78 5.73 -0.72
CA PRO A 215 20.68 6.81 -1.08
C PRO A 215 20.22 7.54 -2.34
N ALA A 216 20.55 8.83 -2.44
CA ALA A 216 20.35 9.59 -3.67
C ALA A 216 21.13 8.93 -4.83
N ASN A 217 20.56 8.98 -6.03
CA ASN A 217 21.17 8.45 -7.24
C ASN A 217 21.14 9.49 -8.36
N GLU A 218 21.95 9.26 -9.40
CA GLU A 218 22.04 10.18 -10.55
C GLU A 218 20.71 10.35 -11.30
N ALA A 219 19.83 9.36 -11.21
CA ALA A 219 18.49 9.40 -11.81
C ALA A 219 17.48 10.25 -11.02
N GLY A 220 17.83 10.74 -9.84
CA GLY A 220 16.95 11.54 -8.97
C GLY A 220 15.76 10.76 -8.39
N THR A 221 15.78 9.43 -8.45
CA THR A 221 14.72 8.55 -7.93
C THR A 221 14.99 8.07 -6.50
N GLY A 222 16.24 8.18 -6.04
CA GLY A 222 16.64 7.89 -4.67
C GLY A 222 16.65 9.14 -3.77
N GLY A 223 16.89 8.93 -2.47
CA GLY A 223 16.95 10.00 -1.48
C GLY A 223 15.59 10.63 -1.15
N LEU A 224 15.62 11.68 -0.34
CA LEU A 224 14.42 12.37 0.14
C LEU A 224 13.58 12.96 -0.99
N GLU A 225 14.20 13.66 -1.94
CA GLU A 225 13.47 14.29 -3.05
C GLU A 225 12.80 13.24 -3.94
N GLY A 226 13.52 12.18 -4.32
CA GLY A 226 12.96 11.08 -5.11
C GLY A 226 11.78 10.42 -4.40
N TRP A 227 11.91 10.18 -3.10
CA TRP A 227 10.84 9.65 -2.27
C TRP A 227 9.62 10.60 -2.23
N VAL A 228 9.82 11.91 -2.01
CA VAL A 228 8.73 12.91 -1.97
C VAL A 228 8.03 12.98 -3.32
N ARG A 229 8.77 13.01 -4.42
CA ARG A 229 8.18 13.07 -5.77
C ARG A 229 7.35 11.85 -6.10
N LEU A 230 7.80 10.66 -5.68
CA LEU A 230 7.09 9.41 -5.93
C LEU A 230 5.88 9.25 -4.99
N MET A 231 6.11 9.24 -3.68
CA MET A 231 5.10 8.93 -2.68
C MET A 231 4.08 10.05 -2.48
N CYS A 232 4.48 11.32 -2.67
CA CYS A 232 3.57 12.46 -2.54
C CYS A 232 3.03 12.95 -3.89
N ALA A 233 3.11 12.14 -4.96
CA ALA A 233 2.70 12.57 -6.31
C ALA A 233 1.26 13.12 -6.37
N GLU A 234 0.30 12.53 -5.64
CA GLU A 234 -1.09 13.01 -5.58
C GLU A 234 -1.22 14.37 -4.87
N PHE A 235 -0.53 14.56 -3.74
CA PHE A 235 -0.43 15.87 -3.09
C PHE A 235 0.16 16.91 -4.04
N LEU A 236 1.26 16.58 -4.70
CA LEU A 236 1.95 17.50 -5.63
C LEU A 236 1.08 17.86 -6.83
N GLN A 237 0.12 17.02 -7.21
CA GLN A 237 -0.81 17.37 -8.29
C GLN A 237 -1.78 18.48 -7.90
N ALA A 238 -2.16 18.55 -6.63
CA ALA A 238 -3.01 19.60 -6.09
C ALA A 238 -2.28 20.95 -5.97
N ALA A 239 -0.94 20.95 -5.96
CA ALA A 239 -0.16 22.18 -5.90
C ALA A 239 -0.53 23.12 -7.08
N PRO A 240 -0.58 24.46 -6.85
CA PRO A 240 -0.95 25.40 -7.90
C PRO A 240 0.02 25.32 -9.08
N ARG A 241 -0.48 25.69 -10.27
CA ARG A 241 0.29 25.62 -11.51
C ARG A 241 1.64 26.35 -11.36
N GLY A 242 2.73 25.64 -11.66
CA GLY A 242 4.09 26.17 -11.58
C GLY A 242 4.73 26.14 -10.17
N LYS A 243 4.00 25.73 -9.12
CA LYS A 243 4.54 25.68 -7.74
C LYS A 243 5.04 24.31 -7.28
N ARG A 244 4.90 23.27 -8.11
CA ARG A 244 5.23 21.88 -7.72
C ARG A 244 6.67 21.73 -7.22
N ASP A 245 7.65 22.19 -7.98
CA ASP A 245 9.06 22.06 -7.60
C ASP A 245 9.42 22.92 -6.39
N GLN A 246 8.75 24.07 -6.23
CA GLN A 246 8.89 24.89 -5.02
C GLN A 246 8.37 24.13 -3.78
N VAL A 247 7.21 23.48 -3.88
CA VAL A 247 6.65 22.66 -2.79
C VAL A 247 7.57 21.50 -2.45
N VAL A 248 8.10 20.78 -3.45
CA VAL A 248 9.07 19.70 -3.23
C VAL A 248 10.30 20.23 -2.50
N LYS A 249 10.88 21.34 -2.95
CA LYS A 249 12.05 21.94 -2.32
C LYS A 249 11.77 22.31 -0.87
N GLU A 250 10.66 22.98 -0.60
CA GLU A 250 10.28 23.40 0.76
C GLU A 250 10.11 22.20 1.69
N VAL A 251 9.46 21.13 1.23
CA VAL A 251 9.31 19.89 2.00
C VAL A 251 10.66 19.25 2.29
N CYS A 252 11.56 19.18 1.30
CA CYS A 252 12.91 18.66 1.50
C CYS A 252 13.73 19.50 2.49
N ASP A 253 13.65 20.83 2.40
CA ASP A 253 14.33 21.76 3.31
C ASP A 253 13.83 21.60 4.77
N ILE A 254 12.52 21.39 4.96
CA ILE A 254 11.91 21.16 6.29
C ILE A 254 12.31 19.79 6.85
N LEU A 255 12.22 18.74 6.03
CA LEU A 255 12.44 17.37 6.48
C LEU A 255 13.91 17.05 6.72
N GLY A 256 14.82 17.56 5.88
CA GLY A 256 16.24 17.24 5.91
C GLY A 256 16.85 17.27 7.32
N PRO A 257 16.79 18.40 8.05
CA PRO A 257 17.34 18.49 9.40
C PRO A 257 16.67 17.59 10.45
N VAL A 258 15.42 17.16 10.21
CA VAL A 258 14.61 16.38 11.15
C VAL A 258 14.85 14.88 10.99
N ILE A 259 15.12 14.43 9.77
CA ILE A 259 15.20 13.00 9.44
C ILE A 259 16.65 12.50 9.28
N THR A 260 17.64 13.40 9.35
CA THR A 260 19.06 13.06 9.22
C THR A 260 19.64 12.65 10.56
N LYS A 261 20.26 11.47 10.63
CA LYS A 261 21.04 11.01 11.78
C LYS A 261 22.45 11.62 11.80
N GLU A 262 23.16 11.47 12.91
CA GLU A 262 24.53 11.95 13.09
C GLU A 262 25.53 11.34 12.09
N ASP A 263 25.22 10.16 11.54
CA ASP A 263 25.99 9.48 10.50
C ASP A 263 25.63 9.94 9.07
N GLY A 264 24.68 10.85 8.92
CA GLY A 264 24.22 11.38 7.63
C GLY A 264 23.14 10.54 6.93
N THR A 265 22.73 9.40 7.49
CA THR A 265 21.64 8.58 6.92
C THR A 265 20.28 9.25 7.16
N LEU A 266 19.35 9.08 6.21
CA LEU A 266 18.00 9.67 6.25
C LEU A 266 16.97 8.64 6.66
N TRP A 267 16.13 8.92 7.66
CA TRP A 267 15.17 7.95 8.21
C TRP A 267 13.76 8.53 8.34
N LEU A 268 12.78 7.84 7.75
CA LEU A 268 11.37 8.18 7.92
C LEU A 268 10.71 7.32 9.01
N ASN A 269 9.85 7.95 9.80
CA ASN A 269 9.16 7.32 10.92
C ASN A 269 7.88 6.61 10.44
N TYR A 270 8.03 5.44 9.82
CA TYR A 270 6.85 4.63 9.50
C TYR A 270 6.21 4.06 10.76
N VAL A 271 4.89 4.11 10.79
CA VAL A 271 4.06 3.38 11.73
C VAL A 271 3.18 2.47 10.90
N ARG A 272 3.28 1.17 11.11
CA ARG A 272 2.51 0.17 10.38
C ARG A 272 1.34 -0.29 11.23
N LEU A 273 0.14 -0.36 10.65
CA LEU A 273 -0.96 -1.09 11.24
C LEU A 273 -0.93 -2.51 10.71
N ARG A 274 -0.90 -3.48 11.62
CA ARG A 274 -0.94 -4.91 11.32
C ARG A 274 -2.21 -5.53 11.88
N ALA A 275 -2.87 -6.37 11.08
CA ALA A 275 -4.05 -7.09 11.54
C ALA A 275 -4.12 -8.52 11.00
N VAL A 276 -4.73 -9.40 11.82
CA VAL A 276 -5.17 -10.73 11.43
C VAL A 276 -6.61 -10.90 11.89
N ALA A 277 -7.47 -11.23 10.95
CA ALA A 277 -8.90 -11.36 11.14
C ALA A 277 -9.40 -12.68 10.53
N ILE A 278 -10.37 -13.33 11.16
CA ILE A 278 -10.84 -14.67 10.77
C ILE A 278 -12.31 -14.58 10.41
N LYS A 279 -12.68 -15.20 9.29
CA LYS A 279 -14.07 -15.41 8.90
C LYS A 279 -14.63 -16.59 9.70
N GLU A 280 -15.71 -16.36 10.43
CA GLU A 280 -16.44 -17.41 11.15
C GLU A 280 -17.62 -17.94 10.33
#